data_AF-A0A2P4XWY4-F1
#
_entry.id   AF-A0A2P4XWY4-F1
#
_cell.length_a   1.000
_cell.length_b   1.000
_cell.length_c   1.000
_cell.angle_alpha   90.00
_cell.angle_beta   90.00
_cell.angle_gamma   90.00
#
_symmetry.space_group_name_H-M   'P 1'
#
loop_
_entity.id
_entity.type
_entity.pdbx_description
1 polymer ?
#
loop_
_entity_poly.entity_id
_entity_poly.type
_entity_poly.pdbx_seq_one_letter_code
_entity_poly.pdbx_strand_id
1 'polypeptide(L)' 'MTDYLPDKNRVYKEKGYWDSRFDSEESYDWLARYENVAELLAKYVRLSDRILMVGCGNSTFSIDMVL' A
#
# COMPACT_ATOMS: atom_id res chain seq x y z
N MET A 1 17.26 -8.02 8.54
CA MET A 1 15.81 -7.82 8.28
C MET A 1 15.38 -6.40 8.68
N THR A 2 16.23 -5.41 8.44
CA THR A 2 16.03 -3.99 8.78
C THR A 2 16.62 -3.06 7.71
N ASP A 3 17.26 -3.60 6.66
CA ASP A 3 18.12 -2.84 5.75
C ASP A 3 17.36 -1.88 4.82
N TYR A 4 16.02 -1.91 4.85
CA TYR A 4 15.13 -1.07 4.05
C TYR A 4 14.33 -0.04 4.87
N LEU A 5 14.50 0.00 6.19
CA LEU A 5 13.83 0.97 7.03
C LEU A 5 14.75 2.18 7.28
N PRO A 6 14.24 3.42 7.19
CA PRO A 6 15.03 4.60 7.51
C PRO A 6 15.31 4.64 9.02
N ASP A 7 16.48 5.15 9.40
CA ASP A 7 16.91 5.28 10.81
C ASP A 7 15.95 6.10 11.68
N LYS A 8 15.15 6.99 11.07
CA LYS A 8 14.26 7.91 11.78
C LYS A 8 12.91 7.98 11.11
N ASN A 9 11.83 7.77 11.88
CA ASN A 9 10.45 7.82 11.40
C ASN A 9 10.06 9.11 10.68
N ARG A 10 10.67 10.25 11.04
CA ARG A 10 10.39 11.53 10.35
C ARG A 10 10.70 11.50 8.85
N VAL A 11 11.57 10.59 8.40
CA VAL A 11 11.94 10.45 6.99
C VAL A 11 10.73 10.03 6.14
N TYR A 12 9.76 9.30 6.69
CA TYR A 12 8.53 8.94 5.97
C TYR A 12 7.66 10.16 5.59
N LYS A 13 7.90 11.34 6.16
CA LYS A 13 7.22 12.59 5.76
C LYS A 13 7.82 13.21 4.50
N GLU A 14 9.03 12.81 4.14
CA GLU A 14 9.77 13.39 3.03
C GLU A 14 9.34 12.72 1.72
N LYS A 15 8.88 13.50 0.75
CA LYS A 15 8.51 12.98 -0.57
C LYS A 15 9.67 12.21 -1.22
N GLY A 16 10.90 12.73 -1.11
CA GLY A 16 12.08 12.14 -1.73
C GLY A 16 12.43 10.73 -1.22
N TYR A 17 12.04 10.39 0.02
CA TYR A 17 12.19 9.03 0.52
C TYR A 17 11.33 8.05 -0.29
N TRP A 18 10.07 8.41 -0.53
CA TRP A 18 9.14 7.57 -1.28
C TRP A 18 9.50 7.51 -2.76
N ASP A 19 9.87 8.64 -3.36
CA ASP A 19 10.34 8.69 -4.75
C ASP A 19 11.50 7.69 -4.97
N SER A 20 12.54 7.76 -4.13
CA SER A 20 13.70 6.86 -4.24
C SER A 20 13.35 5.39 -4.01
N ARG A 21 12.36 5.10 -3.14
CA ARG A 21 11.96 3.73 -2.85
C ARG A 21 11.21 3.12 -4.04
N PHE A 22 10.26 3.88 -4.59
CA PHE A 22 9.44 3.45 -5.73
C PHE A 22 10.24 3.26 -7.02
N ASP A 23 11.42 3.89 -7.15
CA ASP A 23 12.32 3.65 -8.29
C ASP A 23 12.92 2.23 -8.32
N SER A 24 13.00 1.56 -7.17
CA SER A 24 13.69 0.27 -7.03
C SER A 24 12.78 -0.90 -6.67
N GLU A 25 11.64 -0.64 -6.05
CA GLU A 25 10.74 -1.64 -5.51
C GLU A 25 9.50 -1.75 -6.40
N GLU A 26 9.34 -2.87 -7.11
CA GLU A 26 8.23 -3.06 -8.05
C GLU A 26 6.87 -3.04 -7.35
N SER A 27 6.75 -3.75 -6.23
CA SER A 27 5.53 -3.77 -5.42
C SER A 27 5.83 -3.98 -3.95
N TYR A 28 5.11 -3.28 -3.07
CA TYR A 28 5.26 -3.44 -1.63
C TYR A 28 3.96 -3.15 -0.89
N ASP A 29 3.65 -4.01 0.08
CA ASP A 29 2.55 -3.83 1.02
C ASP A 29 3.09 -3.54 2.41
N TRP A 30 2.77 -2.36 2.94
CA TRP A 30 3.35 -1.87 4.18
C TRP A 30 2.84 -2.64 5.42
N LEU A 31 1.54 -2.90 5.47
CA LEU A 31 0.88 -3.55 6.61
C LEU A 31 0.24 -4.89 6.24
N ALA A 32 -0.49 -4.93 5.12
CA ALA A 32 -1.28 -6.08 4.73
C ALA A 32 -1.54 -6.08 3.21
N ARG A 33 -1.65 -7.27 2.64
CA ARG A 33 -2.16 -7.52 1.29
C ARG A 33 -3.68 -7.59 1.29
N TYR A 34 -4.29 -7.44 0.12
CA TYR A 34 -5.75 -7.55 -0.02
C TYR A 34 -6.27 -8.88 0.52
N GLU A 35 -5.62 -10.01 0.20
CA GLU A 35 -5.98 -11.35 0.68
C GLU A 35 -6.06 -11.47 2.21
N ASN A 36 -5.29 -10.67 2.95
CA ASN A 36 -5.29 -10.71 4.41
C ASN A 36 -6.56 -10.08 5.01
N VAL A 37 -7.27 -9.22 4.25
CA VAL A 37 -8.44 -8.47 4.71
C VAL A 37 -9.67 -8.63 3.79
N ALA A 38 -9.56 -9.42 2.71
CA ALA A 38 -10.58 -9.58 1.69
C ALA A 38 -11.93 -10.01 2.28
N GLU A 39 -11.92 -11.00 3.18
CA GLU A 39 -13.15 -11.46 3.86
C GLU A 39 -13.85 -10.37 4.67
N LEU A 40 -13.07 -9.45 5.25
CA LEU A 40 -13.63 -8.35 6.02
C LEU A 40 -14.18 -7.27 5.10
N LEU A 41 -13.43 -6.91 4.05
CA LEU A 41 -13.88 -5.92 3.06
C LEU A 41 -15.14 -6.37 2.34
N ALA A 42 -15.25 -7.64 1.96
CA ALA A 42 -16.42 -8.20 1.28
C ALA A 42 -17.72 -8.08 2.08
N LYS A 43 -17.65 -7.88 3.41
CA LYS A 43 -18.84 -7.68 4.27
C LYS A 43 -19.39 -6.26 4.20
N TYR A 44 -18.56 -5.27 3.84
CA TYR A 44 -18.90 -3.86 4.00
C TYR A 44 -18.73 -3.03 2.73
N VAL A 45 -17.99 -3.54 1.73
CA VAL A 45 -17.72 -2.86 0.47
C VAL A 45 -18.45 -3.57 -0.66
N ARG A 46 -19.18 -2.81 -1.47
CA ARG A 46 -19.92 -3.30 -2.63
C ARG A 46 -19.17 -2.96 -3.91
N LEU A 47 -19.38 -3.76 -4.95
CA LEU A 47 -18.80 -3.51 -6.29
C LEU A 47 -19.23 -2.17 -6.91
N SER A 48 -20.38 -1.62 -6.50
CA SER A 48 -20.87 -0.32 -6.96
C SER A 48 -20.33 0.87 -6.17
N ASP A 49 -19.60 0.64 -5.08
CA ASP A 49 -19.01 1.71 -4.30
C ASP A 49 -17.84 2.34 -5.06
N ARG A 50 -17.78 3.68 -5.03
CA ARG A 50 -16.66 4.43 -5.61
C ARG A 50 -15.61 4.65 -4.52
N ILE A 51 -14.43 4.09 -4.71
CA ILE A 51 -13.38 4.02 -3.69
C ILE A 51 -12.19 4.87 -4.11
N LEU A 52 -11.63 5.63 -3.17
CA LEU A 52 -10.38 6.38 -3.34
C LEU A 52 -9.30 5.75 -2.45
N MET A 53 -8.25 5.21 -3.08
CA MET A 53 -7.10 4.64 -2.37
C MET A 53 -6.02 5.71 -2.19
N VAL A 54 -6.02 6.37 -1.03
CA VAL A 54 -5.02 7.41 -0.71
C VAL A 54 -3.71 6.77 -0.26
N GLY A 55 -2.59 7.29 -0.76
CA GLY A 55 -1.27 6.77 -0.39
C GLY A 55 -1.06 5.33 -0.86
N CYS A 56 -1.65 4.96 -2.00
CA CYS A 56 -1.58 3.61 -2.55
C CYS A 56 -0.17 3.11 -2.85
N GLY A 57 0.78 4.02 -3.09
CA GLY A 57 2.16 3.67 -3.42
C GLY A 57 2.23 2.71 -4.61
N ASN A 58 3.08 1.71 -4.49
CA ASN A 58 3.25 0.60 -5.42
C ASN A 58 2.58 -0.71 -4.93
N SER A 59 1.61 -0.62 -4.01
CA SER A 59 0.89 -1.80 -3.51
C SER A 59 -0.03 -2.37 -4.59
N THR A 60 -0.09 -3.70 -4.70
CA THR A 60 -1.06 -4.39 -5.58
C THR A 60 -2.47 -4.39 -5.01
N PHE A 61 -2.66 -4.00 -3.74
CA PHE A 61 -3.93 -4.08 -3.02
C PHE A 61 -5.10 -3.49 -3.80
N SER A 62 -4.90 -2.33 -4.43
CA SER A 62 -5.98 -1.66 -5.18
C SER A 62 -6.35 -2.39 -6.49
N ILE A 63 -5.38 -3.08 -7.11
CA ILE A 63 -5.61 -3.90 -8.31
C ILE A 63 -6.31 -5.19 -7.90
N ASP A 64 -5.82 -5.85 -6.85
CA ASP A 64 -6.35 -7.11 -6.32
C ASP A 64 -7.78 -6.97 -5.78
N MET A 65 -8.20 -5.75 -5.41
CA MET A 65 -9.56 -5.45 -4.96
C MET A 65 -10.57 -5.35 -6.13
N VAL A 66 -10.12 -5.10 -7.35
CA VAL A 66 -10.97 -4.82 -8.53
C VAL A 66 -11.06 -6.02 -9.49
N LEU A 67 -10.16 -7.01 -9.36
CA LEU A 67 -10.18 -8.28 -10.08
C LEU A 67 -11.06 -9.33 -9.38
#